data_AF-A0A8I6RMN8-F1
#
_entry.id   AF-A0A8I6RMN8-F1
#
_cell.length_a   1.000
_cell.length_b   1.000
_cell.length_c   1.000
_cell.angle_alpha   90.00
_cell.angle_beta   90.00
_cell.angle_gamma   90.00
#
_symmetry.space_group_name_H-M   'P 1'
#
loop_
_entity.id
_entity.type
_entity.pdbx_description
1 polymer ?
#
loop_
_entity_poly.entity_id
_entity_poly.type
_entity_poly.pdbx_seq_one_letter_code
_entity_poly.pdbx_strand_id
1 'polypeptide(L)'
;MFHNTLLSDSMEEDSFKWRAKNRISAIEKIFSIAKGDMGKVTLAARCALQAYRETGCTEVIYIALTILAKLKIHDRELVGSIMDVLFSIKGNFLCLFSHTVFKDDGSAYGLLDDEESSEYFLTVVGDRCYEVGNDIIRFIDVPVGGLTLAAISAYMGSTSAVHLFLRHGADPQKILRVIKFPPLPGRMAIARLVARSTPYPGKELRSLLDLPNPPTLKHLCKFVIRYRLMLNNFLPIGIGSLPLFRQLQRYIDLLED
;
A
#
# COMPACT_ATOMS: atom_id res chain seq x y z
N MET A 1 -8.85 -49.31 -12.25
CA MET A 1 -8.57 -48.79 -10.88
C MET A 1 -8.19 -47.29 -10.86
N PHE A 2 -8.56 -46.48 -11.88
CA PHE A 2 -8.15 -45.06 -11.98
C PHE A 2 -9.31 -44.08 -12.16
N HIS A 3 -10.57 -44.47 -11.88
CA HIS A 3 -11.74 -43.60 -12.10
C HIS A 3 -12.45 -43.12 -10.83
N ASN A 4 -12.10 -43.64 -9.63
CA ASN A 4 -12.79 -43.26 -8.39
C ASN A 4 -12.11 -42.13 -7.58
N THR A 5 -10.90 -41.69 -7.96
CA THR A 5 -10.18 -40.62 -7.26
C THR A 5 -10.48 -39.22 -7.79
N LEU A 6 -10.94 -39.09 -9.04
CA LEU A 6 -11.27 -37.79 -9.66
C LEU A 6 -12.66 -37.24 -9.24
N LEU A 7 -13.58 -38.13 -8.84
CA LEU A 7 -14.92 -37.76 -8.40
C LEU A 7 -14.98 -37.36 -6.91
N SER A 8 -14.08 -37.88 -6.07
CA SER A 8 -13.96 -37.43 -4.68
C SER A 8 -13.37 -36.03 -4.59
N ASP A 9 -12.36 -35.74 -5.40
CA ASP A 9 -11.70 -34.43 -5.41
C ASP A 9 -12.64 -33.34 -5.96
N SER A 10 -13.44 -33.61 -7.00
CA SER A 10 -14.41 -32.64 -7.52
C SER A 10 -15.59 -32.38 -6.57
N MET A 11 -16.05 -33.40 -5.84
CA MET A 11 -17.12 -33.23 -4.84
C MET A 11 -16.63 -32.53 -3.57
N GLU A 12 -15.37 -32.74 -3.15
CA GLU A 12 -14.75 -31.97 -2.07
C GLU A 12 -14.52 -30.51 -2.48
N GLU A 13 -14.10 -30.26 -3.72
CA GLU A 13 -13.88 -28.91 -4.25
C GLU A 13 -15.21 -28.12 -4.39
N ASP A 14 -16.29 -28.77 -4.82
CA ASP A 14 -17.63 -28.16 -4.89
C ASP A 14 -18.29 -28.00 -3.52
N SER A 15 -18.06 -28.94 -2.58
CA SER A 15 -18.46 -28.79 -1.17
C SER A 15 -17.70 -27.64 -0.48
N PHE A 16 -16.42 -27.48 -0.79
CA PHE A 16 -15.57 -26.40 -0.30
C PHE A 16 -15.99 -25.06 -0.87
N LYS A 17 -16.21 -24.96 -2.19
CA LYS A 17 -16.72 -23.75 -2.86
C LYS A 17 -18.10 -23.35 -2.32
N TRP A 18 -19.00 -24.30 -2.07
CA TRP A 18 -20.31 -24.02 -1.46
C TRP A 18 -20.19 -23.55 0.00
N ARG A 19 -19.35 -24.19 0.82
CA ARG A 19 -19.10 -23.78 2.21
C ARG A 19 -18.42 -22.41 2.28
N ALA A 20 -17.47 -22.13 1.40
CA ALA A 20 -16.81 -20.83 1.28
C ALA A 20 -17.81 -19.75 0.86
N LYS A 21 -18.65 -20.01 -0.15
CA LYS A 21 -19.70 -19.08 -0.60
C LYS A 21 -20.72 -18.75 0.48
N ASN A 22 -21.16 -19.75 1.25
CA ASN A 22 -22.06 -19.53 2.40
C ASN A 22 -21.38 -18.78 3.55
N ARG A 23 -20.09 -19.02 3.78
CA ARG A 23 -19.30 -18.31 4.80
C ARG A 23 -19.00 -16.87 4.39
N ILE A 24 -18.72 -16.61 3.12
CA ILE A 24 -18.54 -15.26 2.56
C ILE A 24 -19.84 -14.45 2.69
N SER A 25 -20.98 -15.03 2.28
CA SER A 25 -22.29 -14.38 2.46
C SER A 25 -22.62 -14.14 3.93
N ALA A 26 -22.27 -15.06 4.83
CA ALA A 26 -22.43 -14.88 6.27
C ALA A 26 -21.53 -13.76 6.82
N ILE A 27 -20.29 -13.65 6.34
CA ILE A 27 -19.34 -12.59 6.73
C ILE A 27 -19.82 -11.24 6.24
N GLU A 28 -20.23 -11.11 4.98
CA GLU A 28 -20.84 -9.90 4.44
C GLU A 28 -22.08 -9.47 5.25
N LYS A 29 -22.90 -10.44 5.65
CA LYS A 29 -24.08 -10.20 6.50
C LYS A 29 -23.70 -9.79 7.92
N ILE A 30 -22.67 -10.40 8.53
CA ILE A 30 -22.13 -10.01 9.84
C ILE A 30 -21.63 -8.56 9.79
N PHE A 31 -20.91 -8.18 8.74
CA PHE A 31 -20.41 -6.82 8.58
C PHE A 31 -21.52 -5.81 8.24
N SER A 32 -22.55 -6.22 7.49
CA SER A 32 -23.75 -5.42 7.26
C SER A 32 -24.52 -5.13 8.56
N ILE A 33 -24.61 -6.12 9.46
CA ILE A 33 -25.24 -6.00 10.78
C ILE A 33 -24.36 -5.20 11.74
N ALA A 34 -23.04 -5.27 11.62
CA ALA A 34 -22.09 -4.52 12.43
C ALA A 34 -21.99 -3.03 12.05
N LYS A 35 -22.71 -2.59 11.01
CA LYS A 35 -22.71 -1.20 10.55
C LYS A 35 -23.20 -0.26 11.65
N GLY A 36 -22.27 0.45 12.28
CA GLY A 36 -22.51 1.40 13.37
C GLY A 36 -21.91 1.02 14.72
N ASP A 37 -21.39 -0.21 14.87
CA ASP A 37 -20.73 -0.67 16.09
C ASP A 37 -19.30 -1.15 15.76
N MET A 38 -18.33 -0.25 15.97
CA MET A 38 -16.92 -0.49 15.67
C MET A 38 -16.35 -1.70 16.42
N GLY A 39 -16.88 -2.01 17.62
CA GLY A 39 -16.46 -3.17 18.40
C GLY A 39 -16.85 -4.48 17.71
N LYS A 40 -18.08 -4.55 17.19
CA LYS A 40 -18.55 -5.73 16.43
C LYS A 40 -17.80 -5.92 15.12
N VAL A 41 -17.47 -4.84 14.41
CA VAL A 41 -16.67 -4.92 13.17
C VAL A 41 -15.27 -5.45 13.46
N THR A 42 -14.63 -4.95 14.52
CA THR A 42 -13.30 -5.41 14.96
C THR A 42 -13.33 -6.89 15.35
N LEU A 43 -14.34 -7.32 16.10
CA LEU A 43 -14.54 -8.72 16.45
C LEU A 43 -14.76 -9.59 15.20
N ALA A 44 -15.58 -9.15 14.26
CA ALA A 44 -15.83 -9.86 13.01
C ALA A 44 -14.55 -10.03 12.18
N ALA A 45 -13.71 -9.00 12.08
CA ALA A 45 -12.42 -9.07 11.41
C ALA A 45 -11.42 -10.02 12.12
N ARG A 46 -11.44 -10.09 13.47
CA ARG A 46 -10.67 -11.10 14.23
C ARG A 46 -11.18 -12.51 13.96
N CYS A 47 -12.49 -12.71 13.91
CA CYS A 47 -13.09 -13.99 13.53
C CYS A 47 -12.75 -14.37 12.09
N ALA A 48 -12.72 -13.41 11.16
CA ALA A 48 -12.32 -13.62 9.77
C ALA A 48 -10.86 -14.10 9.68
N LEU A 49 -9.96 -13.47 10.44
CA LEU A 49 -8.56 -13.89 10.55
C LEU A 49 -8.43 -15.31 11.11
N GLN A 50 -9.20 -15.65 12.16
CA GLN A 50 -9.22 -16.99 12.72
C GLN A 50 -9.78 -18.03 11.73
N ALA A 51 -10.87 -17.71 11.05
CA ALA A 51 -11.47 -18.56 10.03
C ALA A 51 -10.51 -18.81 8.86
N TYR A 52 -9.72 -17.80 8.47
CA TYR A 52 -8.66 -17.99 7.49
C TYR A 52 -7.62 -19.01 7.98
N ARG A 53 -7.16 -18.92 9.23
CA ARG A 53 -6.19 -19.88 9.79
C ARG A 53 -6.71 -21.33 9.78
N GLU A 54 -8.01 -21.52 9.92
CA GLU A 54 -8.65 -22.83 9.91
C GLU A 54 -8.94 -23.36 8.49
N THR A 55 -9.13 -22.48 7.51
CA THR A 55 -9.66 -22.85 6.18
C THR A 55 -8.74 -22.57 5.00
N GLY A 56 -7.77 -21.68 5.17
CA GLY A 56 -6.93 -21.15 4.08
C GLY A 56 -7.65 -20.22 3.09
N CYS A 57 -8.92 -19.87 3.31
CA CYS A 57 -9.73 -19.08 2.36
C CYS A 57 -9.29 -17.60 2.33
N THR A 58 -8.49 -17.22 1.34
CA THR A 58 -7.88 -15.88 1.21
C THR A 58 -8.90 -14.76 1.01
N GLU A 59 -10.05 -15.07 0.42
CA GLU A 59 -11.14 -14.14 0.13
C GLU A 59 -11.64 -13.47 1.42
N VAL A 60 -11.67 -14.22 2.52
CA VAL A 60 -12.08 -13.74 3.85
C VAL A 60 -11.15 -12.63 4.34
N ILE A 61 -9.86 -12.72 4.04
CA ILE A 61 -8.87 -11.70 4.40
C ILE A 61 -9.09 -10.42 3.59
N TYR A 62 -9.30 -10.54 2.28
CA TYR A 62 -9.59 -9.37 1.44
C TYR A 62 -10.85 -8.65 1.87
N ILE A 63 -11.94 -9.40 2.13
CA ILE A 63 -13.21 -8.83 2.62
C ILE A 63 -13.00 -8.10 3.95
N ALA A 64 -12.25 -8.70 4.89
CA ALA A 64 -11.95 -8.06 6.16
C ALA A 64 -11.19 -6.74 5.97
N LEU A 65 -10.11 -6.74 5.17
CA LEU A 65 -9.33 -5.54 4.87
C LEU A 65 -10.17 -4.44 4.22
N THR A 66 -11.04 -4.80 3.28
CA THR A 66 -11.97 -3.87 2.64
C THR A 66 -12.86 -3.16 3.63
N ILE A 67 -13.42 -3.91 4.57
CA ILE A 67 -14.40 -3.35 5.50
C ILE A 67 -13.69 -2.51 6.55
N LEU A 68 -12.52 -2.95 7.02
CA LEU A 68 -11.64 -2.17 7.89
C LEU A 68 -11.25 -0.83 7.24
N ALA A 69 -10.90 -0.84 5.94
CA ALA A 69 -10.56 0.36 5.18
C ALA A 69 -11.76 1.29 4.96
N LYS A 70 -12.91 0.76 4.52
CA LYS A 70 -14.12 1.54 4.29
C LYS A 70 -14.68 2.18 5.57
N LEU A 71 -14.49 1.53 6.71
CA LEU A 71 -14.93 2.03 8.02
C LEU A 71 -13.81 2.77 8.78
N LYS A 72 -12.63 2.94 8.18
CA LYS A 72 -11.46 3.63 8.77
C LYS A 72 -11.12 3.12 10.17
N ILE A 73 -11.11 1.80 10.36
CA ILE A 73 -10.76 1.20 11.64
C ILE A 73 -9.24 1.28 11.84
N HIS A 74 -8.79 2.05 12.83
CA HIS A 74 -7.36 2.27 13.10
C HIS A 74 -6.74 1.27 14.10
N ASP A 75 -7.31 0.06 14.25
CA ASP A 75 -6.71 -1.02 15.04
C ASP A 75 -5.47 -1.56 14.30
N ARG A 76 -4.30 -0.95 14.59
CA ARG A 76 -3.02 -1.24 13.94
C ARG A 76 -2.57 -2.69 14.14
N GLU A 77 -2.87 -3.28 15.29
CA GLU A 77 -2.49 -4.67 15.58
C GLU A 77 -3.32 -5.63 14.73
N LEU A 78 -4.63 -5.42 14.66
CA LEU A 78 -5.52 -6.24 13.84
C LEU A 78 -5.20 -6.12 12.36
N VAL A 79 -5.16 -4.89 11.84
CA VAL A 79 -4.87 -4.64 10.42
C VAL A 79 -3.48 -5.20 10.09
N GLY A 80 -2.49 -4.94 10.95
CA GLY A 80 -1.15 -5.50 10.78
C GLY A 80 -1.12 -7.03 10.77
N SER A 81 -1.84 -7.70 11.67
CA SER A 81 -1.92 -9.17 11.69
C SER A 81 -2.52 -9.76 10.41
N ILE A 82 -3.51 -9.06 9.84
CA ILE A 82 -4.12 -9.45 8.57
C ILE A 82 -3.16 -9.21 7.40
N MET A 83 -2.38 -8.12 7.44
CA MET A 83 -1.34 -7.81 6.45
C MET A 83 -0.17 -8.81 6.51
N ASP A 84 0.23 -9.26 7.70
CA ASP A 84 1.25 -10.29 7.91
C ASP A 84 0.85 -11.60 7.23
N VAL A 85 -0.42 -11.99 7.39
CA VAL A 85 -1.01 -13.15 6.70
C VAL A 85 -1.00 -12.95 5.19
N LEU A 86 -1.47 -11.79 4.70
CA LEU A 86 -1.46 -11.51 3.27
C LEU A 86 -0.05 -11.58 2.67
N PHE A 87 0.94 -11.03 3.37
CA PHE A 87 2.34 -11.09 2.98
C PHE A 87 2.86 -12.53 2.95
N SER A 88 2.53 -13.36 3.95
CA SER A 88 2.93 -14.78 3.94
C SER A 88 2.38 -15.57 2.75
N ILE A 89 1.23 -15.15 2.20
CA ILE A 89 0.57 -15.81 1.06
C ILE A 89 1.15 -15.32 -0.27
N LYS A 90 1.28 -13.99 -0.42
CA LYS A 90 1.59 -13.36 -1.71
C LYS A 90 3.06 -12.95 -1.86
N GLY A 91 3.79 -12.81 -0.75
CA GLY A 91 5.13 -12.26 -0.69
C GLY A 91 5.23 -10.77 -1.07
N ASN A 92 4.10 -10.11 -1.30
CA ASN A 92 4.02 -8.70 -1.68
C ASN A 92 2.60 -8.14 -1.51
N PHE A 93 2.45 -6.83 -1.76
CA PHE A 93 1.19 -6.09 -1.57
C PHE A 93 0.59 -5.55 -2.87
N LEU A 94 1.06 -5.96 -4.06
CA LEU A 94 0.55 -5.39 -5.33
C LEU A 94 -0.97 -5.55 -5.47
N CYS A 95 -1.53 -6.65 -4.95
CA CYS A 95 -2.98 -6.89 -4.97
C CYS A 95 -3.80 -5.88 -4.15
N LEU A 96 -3.20 -5.18 -3.17
CA LEU A 96 -3.89 -4.12 -2.41
C LEU A 96 -3.87 -2.77 -3.13
N PHE A 97 -2.93 -2.58 -4.05
CA PHE A 97 -2.64 -1.29 -4.70
C PHE A 97 -2.81 -1.35 -6.22
N SER A 98 -3.37 -2.44 -6.77
CA SER A 98 -3.48 -2.66 -8.21
C SER A 98 -4.21 -1.51 -8.90
N HIS A 99 -5.35 -1.07 -8.37
CA HIS A 99 -6.10 0.06 -8.94
C HIS A 99 -5.30 1.36 -8.88
N THR A 100 -4.69 1.69 -7.74
CA THR A 100 -3.86 2.90 -7.59
C THR A 100 -2.66 2.89 -8.54
N VAL A 101 -2.03 1.74 -8.73
CA VAL A 101 -0.85 1.57 -9.59
C VAL A 101 -1.23 1.60 -11.09
N PHE A 102 -2.25 0.85 -11.49
CA PHE A 102 -2.58 0.59 -12.90
C PHE A 102 -3.71 1.47 -13.44
N LYS A 103 -4.48 2.15 -12.57
CA LYS A 103 -5.74 2.84 -12.93
C LYS A 103 -6.69 1.91 -13.71
N ASP A 104 -6.76 0.67 -13.24
CA ASP A 104 -7.57 -0.37 -13.88
C ASP A 104 -8.99 -0.30 -13.34
N ASP A 105 -9.91 0.28 -14.11
CA ASP A 105 -11.34 0.40 -13.77
C ASP A 105 -12.07 -0.97 -13.70
N GLY A 106 -11.37 -2.09 -13.94
CA GLY A 106 -11.98 -3.41 -14.20
C GLY A 106 -11.43 -4.59 -13.41
N SER A 107 -10.67 -4.38 -12.32
CA SER A 107 -10.11 -5.53 -11.59
C SER A 107 -11.23 -6.42 -11.01
N ALA A 108 -11.16 -7.73 -11.29
CA ALA A 108 -12.13 -8.73 -10.80
C ALA A 108 -12.20 -8.84 -9.25
N TYR A 109 -11.31 -8.12 -8.54
CA TYR A 109 -11.21 -8.07 -7.09
C TYR A 109 -11.39 -6.65 -6.54
N GLY A 110 -12.25 -5.81 -7.17
CA GLY A 110 -12.58 -4.41 -6.84
C GLY A 110 -13.12 -4.14 -5.41
N LEU A 111 -12.50 -4.76 -4.41
CA LEU A 111 -12.85 -4.71 -3.01
C LEU A 111 -12.02 -3.65 -2.27
N LEU A 112 -10.88 -3.16 -2.80
CA LEU A 112 -9.98 -2.19 -2.15
C LEU A 112 -9.79 -0.90 -2.96
N ASP A 113 -10.84 -0.52 -3.67
CA ASP A 113 -10.76 0.07 -5.00
C ASP A 113 -10.76 1.60 -5.05
N ASP A 114 -9.94 2.25 -4.22
CA ASP A 114 -9.70 3.69 -4.33
C ASP A 114 -8.36 4.13 -3.71
N GLU A 115 -7.94 5.35 -4.09
CA GLU A 115 -6.78 6.02 -3.51
C GLU A 115 -6.93 6.21 -1.98
N GLU A 116 -8.17 6.32 -1.49
CA GLU A 116 -8.50 6.52 -0.08
C GLU A 116 -8.20 5.27 0.78
N SER A 117 -8.42 4.09 0.23
CA SER A 117 -8.13 2.78 0.83
C SER A 117 -6.62 2.54 0.84
N SER A 118 -5.94 2.92 -0.25
CA SER A 118 -4.48 2.89 -0.31
C SER A 118 -3.84 3.81 0.72
N GLU A 119 -4.31 5.05 0.85
CA GLU A 119 -3.84 6.00 1.87
C GLU A 119 -4.15 5.49 3.29
N TYR A 120 -5.29 4.83 3.49
CA TYR A 120 -5.63 4.17 4.75
C TYR A 120 -4.61 3.07 5.14
N PHE A 121 -4.27 2.14 4.24
CA PHE A 121 -3.29 1.09 4.57
C PHE A 121 -1.91 1.67 4.83
N LEU A 122 -1.46 2.61 3.98
CA LEU A 122 -0.17 3.28 4.17
C LEU A 122 -0.11 4.07 5.50
N THR A 123 -1.26 4.52 6.00
CA THR A 123 -1.40 5.19 7.30
C THR A 123 -1.39 4.22 8.47
N VAL A 124 -2.16 3.14 8.40
CA VAL A 124 -2.38 2.24 9.55
C VAL A 124 -1.22 1.30 9.77
N VAL A 125 -0.58 0.84 8.71
CA VAL A 125 0.50 -0.17 8.76
C VAL A 125 1.79 0.30 8.09
N GLY A 126 1.95 1.60 7.86
CA GLY A 126 3.13 2.17 7.21
C GLY A 126 4.45 1.92 7.95
N ASP A 127 4.37 1.64 9.25
CA ASP A 127 5.51 1.33 10.14
C ASP A 127 5.91 -0.15 10.13
N ARG A 128 5.07 -1.03 9.59
CA ARG A 128 5.34 -2.46 9.53
C ARG A 128 6.56 -2.73 8.64
N CYS A 129 7.33 -3.73 9.03
CA CYS A 129 8.46 -4.24 8.29
C CYS A 129 8.28 -5.74 8.05
N TYR A 130 8.83 -6.22 6.95
CA TYR A 130 8.72 -7.60 6.50
C TYR A 130 10.09 -8.14 6.13
N GLU A 131 10.31 -9.41 6.41
CA GLU A 131 11.52 -10.12 5.99
C GLU A 131 11.40 -10.49 4.51
N VAL A 132 12.36 -10.02 3.71
CA VAL A 132 12.45 -10.32 2.28
C VAL A 132 13.88 -10.81 2.00
N GLY A 133 14.04 -12.12 1.90
CA GLY A 133 15.37 -12.73 1.86
C GLY A 133 16.08 -12.53 3.21
N ASN A 134 17.22 -11.84 3.21
CA ASN A 134 18.00 -11.55 4.42
C ASN A 134 17.78 -10.12 4.96
N ASP A 135 16.94 -9.33 4.30
CA ASP A 135 16.73 -7.92 4.62
C ASP A 135 15.38 -7.71 5.30
N ILE A 136 15.35 -6.80 6.26
CA ILE A 136 14.12 -6.28 6.86
C ILE A 136 13.73 -5.03 6.06
N ILE A 137 12.60 -5.11 5.36
CA ILE A 137 12.12 -4.06 4.45
C ILE A 137 10.81 -3.48 4.97
N ARG A 138 10.68 -2.15 4.98
CA ARG A 138 9.42 -1.47 5.32
C ARG A 138 8.30 -1.85 4.36
N PHE A 139 7.07 -1.91 4.87
CA PHE A 139 5.84 -2.18 4.13
C PHE A 139 5.79 -1.51 2.75
N ILE A 140 6.01 -0.19 2.73
CA ILE A 140 5.93 0.65 1.54
C ILE A 140 7.00 0.33 0.48
N ASP A 141 8.09 -0.30 0.90
CA ASP A 141 9.28 -0.57 0.11
C ASP A 141 9.47 -2.06 -0.23
N VAL A 142 8.49 -2.90 0.13
CA VAL A 142 8.49 -4.33 -0.21
C VAL A 142 8.48 -4.51 -1.74
N PRO A 143 9.41 -5.29 -2.30
CA PRO A 143 9.53 -5.45 -3.74
C PRO A 143 8.52 -6.45 -4.31
N VAL A 144 8.16 -6.25 -5.56
CA VAL A 144 7.37 -7.13 -6.41
C VAL A 144 8.16 -7.33 -7.70
N GLY A 145 8.70 -8.54 -7.90
CA GLY A 145 9.61 -8.80 -9.03
C GLY A 145 10.86 -7.89 -9.03
N GLY A 146 11.35 -7.49 -7.85
CA GLY A 146 12.52 -6.62 -7.70
C GLY A 146 12.25 -5.11 -7.78
N LEU A 147 11.00 -4.69 -8.03
CA LEU A 147 10.58 -3.28 -8.05
C LEU A 147 9.62 -2.98 -6.89
N THR A 148 9.72 -1.80 -6.27
CA THR A 148 8.72 -1.37 -5.27
C THR A 148 7.45 -0.88 -5.92
N LEU A 149 6.36 -0.80 -5.16
CA LEU A 149 5.10 -0.23 -5.64
C LEU A 149 5.29 1.16 -6.25
N ALA A 150 6.08 2.03 -5.61
CA ALA A 150 6.39 3.35 -6.15
C ALA A 150 7.16 3.29 -7.49
N ALA A 151 8.08 2.33 -7.64
CA ALA A 151 8.82 2.13 -8.90
C ALA A 151 7.91 1.56 -10.01
N ILE A 152 7.01 0.63 -9.67
CA ILE A 152 6.01 0.10 -10.60
C ILE A 152 5.04 1.20 -11.02
N SER A 153 4.53 2.01 -10.08
CA SER A 153 3.68 3.17 -10.41
C SER A 153 4.39 4.15 -11.34
N ALA A 154 5.68 4.38 -11.13
CA ALA A 154 6.47 5.23 -12.02
C ALA A 154 6.58 4.61 -13.41
N TYR A 155 6.86 3.30 -13.50
CA TYR A 155 6.92 2.55 -14.75
C TYR A 155 5.60 2.65 -15.54
N MET A 156 4.48 2.53 -14.83
CA MET A 156 3.13 2.65 -15.40
C MET A 156 2.70 4.09 -15.67
N GLY A 157 3.51 5.10 -15.32
CA GLY A 157 3.17 6.52 -15.52
C GLY A 157 2.14 7.08 -14.53
N SER A 158 1.79 6.34 -13.47
CA SER A 158 0.82 6.77 -12.45
C SER A 158 1.44 7.80 -11.51
N THR A 159 1.43 9.07 -11.94
CA THR A 159 2.00 10.19 -11.19
C THR A 159 1.34 10.35 -9.81
N SER A 160 0.02 10.16 -9.70
CA SER A 160 -0.71 10.22 -8.42
C SER A 160 -0.26 9.14 -7.44
N ALA A 161 -0.12 7.89 -7.89
CA ALA A 161 0.35 6.81 -7.04
C ALA A 161 1.80 7.01 -6.60
N VAL A 162 2.68 7.45 -7.51
CA VAL A 162 4.05 7.84 -7.16
C VAL A 162 4.05 8.92 -6.08
N HIS A 163 3.19 9.93 -6.23
CA HIS A 163 3.05 11.00 -5.26
C HIS A 163 2.59 10.47 -3.90
N LEU A 164 1.53 9.64 -3.87
CA LEU A 164 1.02 9.00 -2.66
C LEU A 164 2.12 8.22 -1.94
N PHE A 165 2.81 7.31 -2.63
CA PHE A 165 3.87 6.52 -2.01
C PHE A 165 5.03 7.39 -1.50
N LEU A 166 5.44 8.41 -2.24
CA LEU A 166 6.49 9.34 -1.79
C LEU A 166 6.06 10.15 -0.57
N ARG A 167 4.78 10.57 -0.48
CA ARG A 167 4.23 11.25 0.71
C ARG A 167 4.37 10.40 1.96
N HIS A 168 4.06 9.11 1.85
CA HIS A 168 4.23 8.11 2.92
C HIS A 168 5.68 7.62 3.11
N GLY A 169 6.65 8.17 2.38
CA GLY A 169 8.07 7.96 2.62
C GLY A 169 8.68 6.78 1.88
N ALA A 170 8.12 6.37 0.74
CA ALA A 170 8.77 5.41 -0.15
C ALA A 170 10.15 5.90 -0.60
N ASP A 171 11.09 4.97 -0.81
CA ASP A 171 12.45 5.35 -1.20
C ASP A 171 12.51 5.87 -2.66
N PRO A 172 12.81 7.17 -2.87
CA PRO A 172 12.90 7.75 -4.21
C PRO A 172 14.04 7.14 -5.06
N GLN A 173 15.08 6.58 -4.44
CA GLN A 173 16.21 5.97 -5.16
C GLN A 173 15.79 4.72 -5.91
N LYS A 174 14.77 4.00 -5.42
CA LYS A 174 14.22 2.83 -6.11
C LYS A 174 13.45 3.21 -7.37
N ILE A 175 12.87 4.42 -7.41
CA ILE A 175 12.16 4.97 -8.57
C ILE A 175 13.13 5.47 -9.64
N LEU A 176 14.28 6.04 -9.22
CA LEU A 176 15.31 6.55 -10.14
C LEU A 176 15.76 5.53 -11.18
N ARG A 177 15.82 4.25 -10.80
CA ARG A 177 16.19 3.16 -11.72
C ARG A 177 15.25 3.08 -12.93
N VAL A 178 13.97 3.38 -12.74
CA VAL A 178 12.94 3.32 -13.78
C VAL A 178 12.98 4.55 -14.69
N ILE A 179 13.23 5.74 -14.13
CA ILE A 179 13.25 7.02 -14.88
C ILE A 179 14.36 7.06 -15.95
N LYS A 180 15.40 6.24 -15.80
CA LYS A 180 16.53 6.15 -16.75
C LYS A 180 16.15 5.52 -18.09
N PHE A 181 15.09 4.71 -18.15
CA PHE A 181 14.74 3.94 -19.34
C PHE A 181 13.57 4.62 -20.08
N PRO A 182 13.82 5.36 -21.17
CA PRO A 182 12.76 5.83 -22.05
C PRO A 182 12.21 4.70 -22.92
N PRO A 183 10.95 4.80 -23.39
CA PRO A 183 9.95 5.83 -23.08
C PRO A 183 9.24 5.57 -21.74
N LEU A 184 9.01 6.64 -20.96
CA LEU A 184 8.24 6.57 -19.71
C LEU A 184 7.08 7.58 -19.75
N PRO A 185 5.81 7.13 -19.68
CA PRO A 185 4.68 8.05 -19.60
C PRO A 185 4.79 8.95 -18.37
N GLY A 186 4.52 10.25 -18.52
CA GLY A 186 4.60 11.20 -17.40
C GLY A 186 6.00 11.40 -16.81
N ARG A 187 7.08 11.02 -17.54
CA ARG A 187 8.48 11.07 -17.07
C ARG A 187 8.86 12.37 -16.36
N MET A 188 8.46 13.53 -16.92
CA MET A 188 8.80 14.83 -16.33
C MET A 188 8.10 15.06 -14.99
N ALA A 189 6.82 14.70 -14.88
CA ALA A 189 6.06 14.84 -13.64
C ALA A 189 6.61 13.93 -12.54
N ILE A 190 6.90 12.67 -12.89
CA ILE A 190 7.52 11.70 -11.99
C ILE A 190 8.92 12.17 -11.58
N ALA A 191 9.75 12.62 -12.53
CA ALA A 191 11.09 13.13 -12.23
C ALA A 191 11.04 14.30 -11.24
N ARG A 192 10.09 15.24 -11.41
CA ARG A 192 9.88 16.34 -10.46
C ARG A 192 9.53 15.81 -9.07
N LEU A 193 8.59 14.88 -8.96
CA LEU A 193 8.23 14.27 -7.67
C LEU A 193 9.42 13.59 -6.98
N VAL A 194 10.23 12.84 -7.74
CA VAL A 194 11.42 12.17 -7.21
C VAL A 194 12.49 13.18 -6.80
N ALA A 195 12.73 14.24 -7.58
CA ALA A 195 13.64 15.31 -7.21
C ALA A 195 13.20 16.04 -5.93
N ARG A 196 11.90 16.32 -5.79
CA ARG A 196 11.29 16.91 -4.59
C ARG A 196 11.39 16.01 -3.37
N SER A 197 11.58 14.71 -3.57
CA SER A 197 11.70 13.69 -2.54
C SER A 197 13.13 13.19 -2.34
N THR A 198 14.13 13.79 -3.01
CA THR A 198 15.54 13.42 -2.85
C THR A 198 16.37 14.59 -2.31
N PRO A 199 17.14 14.43 -1.21
CA PRO A 199 17.93 15.52 -0.64
C PRO A 199 19.02 16.00 -1.59
N TYR A 200 19.69 15.06 -2.26
CA TYR A 200 20.72 15.32 -3.25
C TYR A 200 20.36 14.62 -4.56
N PRO A 201 19.55 15.25 -5.43
CA PRO A 201 19.20 14.66 -6.73
C PRO A 201 20.47 14.36 -7.53
N GLY A 202 20.59 13.15 -8.09
CA GLY A 202 21.76 12.74 -8.89
C GLY A 202 21.92 13.57 -10.18
N LYS A 203 23.08 13.44 -10.84
CA LYS A 203 23.39 14.20 -12.07
C LYS A 203 22.29 14.09 -13.14
N GLU A 204 21.72 12.90 -13.31
CA GLU A 204 20.65 12.64 -14.28
C GLU A 204 19.39 13.49 -14.00
N LEU A 205 18.87 13.49 -12.76
CA LEU A 205 17.72 14.32 -12.40
C LEU A 205 18.03 15.81 -12.50
N ARG A 206 19.24 16.21 -12.09
CA ARG A 206 19.66 17.62 -12.17
C ARG A 206 19.70 18.09 -13.62
N SER A 207 20.30 17.31 -14.53
CA SER A 207 20.32 17.63 -15.95
C SER A 207 18.93 17.61 -16.59
N LEU A 208 18.05 16.72 -16.13
CA LEU A 208 16.69 16.60 -16.66
C LEU A 208 15.76 17.76 -16.25
N LEU A 209 16.00 18.36 -15.08
CA LEU A 209 15.09 19.34 -14.45
C LEU A 209 15.72 20.70 -14.15
N ASP A 210 16.98 20.90 -14.55
CA ASP A 210 17.76 22.12 -14.29
C ASP A 210 17.77 22.54 -12.81
N LEU A 211 18.10 21.58 -11.93
CA LEU A 211 18.04 21.78 -10.48
C LEU A 211 19.30 22.49 -9.95
N PRO A 212 19.15 23.37 -8.93
CA PRO A 212 20.28 24.07 -8.33
C PRO A 212 21.27 23.11 -7.66
N ASN A 213 22.56 23.45 -7.73
CA ASN A 213 23.64 22.73 -7.08
C ASN A 213 24.60 23.72 -6.40
N PRO A 214 24.72 23.73 -5.05
CA PRO A 214 24.08 22.81 -4.11
C PRO A 214 22.55 23.04 -3.99
N PRO A 215 21.78 22.05 -3.49
CA PRO A 215 20.38 22.24 -3.16
C PRO A 215 20.19 23.38 -2.15
N THR A 216 19.03 24.03 -2.19
CA THR A 216 18.73 25.13 -1.26
C THR A 216 18.62 24.63 0.18
N LEU A 217 18.94 25.50 1.15
CA LEU A 217 18.78 25.18 2.57
C LEU A 217 17.33 24.80 2.90
N LYS A 218 16.34 25.49 2.32
CA LYS A 218 14.90 25.17 2.46
C LYS A 218 14.62 23.70 2.06
N HIS A 219 15.19 23.24 0.94
CA HIS A 219 15.03 21.87 0.46
C HIS A 219 15.67 20.87 1.43
N LEU A 220 16.89 21.11 1.88
CA LEU A 220 17.58 20.23 2.84
C LEU A 220 16.84 20.14 4.19
N CYS A 221 16.33 21.26 4.71
CA CYS A 221 15.52 21.28 5.94
C CYS A 221 14.26 20.42 5.82
N LYS A 222 13.56 20.47 4.67
CA LYS A 222 12.41 19.58 4.41
C LYS A 222 12.78 18.10 4.59
N PHE A 223 13.95 17.66 4.11
CA PHE A 223 14.36 16.26 4.27
C PHE A 223 14.64 15.88 5.70
N VAL A 224 15.31 16.75 6.46
CA VAL A 224 15.56 16.50 7.88
C VAL A 224 14.23 16.33 8.62
N ILE A 225 13.26 17.21 8.36
CA ILE A 225 11.92 17.11 8.97
C ILE A 225 11.21 15.82 8.55
N ARG A 226 11.12 15.54 7.23
CA ARG A 226 10.47 14.32 6.72
C ARG A 226 11.13 13.05 7.27
N TYR A 227 12.46 12.99 7.31
CA TYR A 227 13.20 11.85 7.84
C TYR A 227 12.89 11.61 9.31
N ARG A 228 12.82 12.68 10.13
CA ARG A 228 12.43 12.54 11.54
C ARG A 228 10.98 12.08 11.69
N LEU A 229 10.04 12.62 10.90
CA LEU A 229 8.64 12.16 10.91
C LEU A 229 8.53 10.69 10.48
N MET A 230 9.30 10.28 9.48
CA MET A 230 9.36 8.90 8.99
C MET A 230 9.83 7.95 10.08
N LEU A 231 10.94 8.25 10.75
CA LEU A 231 11.48 7.41 11.83
C LEU A 231 10.52 7.24 13.01
N ASN A 232 9.63 8.20 13.23
CA ASN A 232 8.62 8.12 14.27
C ASN A 232 7.29 7.53 13.78
N ASN A 233 7.17 7.17 12.50
CA ASN A 233 5.93 6.68 11.88
C ASN A 233 4.78 7.71 11.89
N PHE A 234 5.15 8.99 11.68
CA PHE A 234 4.22 10.12 11.60
C PHE A 234 4.08 10.68 10.19
N LEU A 235 4.70 10.12 9.15
CA LEU A 235 4.45 10.58 7.78
C LEU A 235 3.16 9.97 7.19
N PRO A 236 2.37 10.74 6.42
CA PRO A 236 2.38 12.21 6.28
C PRO A 236 1.64 12.94 7.43
N ILE A 237 0.89 12.21 8.26
CA ILE A 237 -0.11 12.74 9.21
C ILE A 237 0.44 13.80 10.16
N GLY A 238 1.61 13.57 10.74
CA GLY A 238 2.27 14.46 11.70
C GLY A 238 2.75 15.78 11.11
N ILE A 239 2.77 15.93 9.78
CA ILE A 239 3.10 17.22 9.15
C ILE A 239 2.08 18.29 9.55
N GLY A 240 0.80 17.92 9.61
CA GLY A 240 -0.29 18.83 9.99
C GLY A 240 -0.20 19.33 11.44
N SER A 241 0.44 18.55 12.33
CA SER A 241 0.66 18.93 13.73
C SER A 241 1.88 19.82 13.97
N LEU A 242 2.72 20.05 12.95
CA LEU A 242 3.88 20.92 13.11
C LEU A 242 3.44 22.39 13.26
N PRO A 243 4.05 23.17 14.16
CA PRO A 243 3.75 24.60 14.35
C PRO A 243 4.38 25.44 13.23
N LEU A 244 3.99 25.17 11.98
CA LEU A 244 4.47 25.81 10.77
C LEU A 244 3.29 26.37 9.97
N PHE A 245 3.53 27.39 9.17
CA PHE A 245 2.52 27.90 8.24
C PHE A 245 2.11 26.83 7.23
N ARG A 246 0.82 26.85 6.83
CA ARG A 246 0.23 25.84 5.94
C ARG A 246 1.00 25.63 4.64
N GLN A 247 1.57 26.68 4.06
CA GLN A 247 2.40 26.58 2.84
C GLN A 247 3.67 25.74 3.08
N LEU A 248 4.34 25.91 4.23
CA LEU A 248 5.51 25.10 4.57
C LEU A 248 5.11 23.65 4.87
N GLN A 249 3.97 23.42 5.52
CA GLN A 249 3.42 22.08 5.70
C GLN A 249 3.17 21.39 4.35
N ARG A 250 2.52 22.08 3.40
CA ARG A 250 2.28 21.56 2.03
C ARG A 250 3.58 21.29 1.27
N TYR A 251 4.58 22.15 1.41
CA TYR A 251 5.91 21.92 0.85
C TYR A 251 6.58 20.68 1.44
N ILE A 252 6.52 20.51 2.77
CA ILE A 252 7.07 19.33 3.46
C ILE A 252 6.31 18.06 3.06
N ASP A 253 5.00 18.15 2.85
CA ASP A 253 4.13 17.05 2.43
C ASP A 253 4.16 16.79 0.93
N LEU A 254 5.08 17.42 0.18
CA LEU A 254 5.20 17.23 -1.27
C LEU A 254 3.95 17.65 -2.06
N LEU A 255 3.03 18.41 -1.47
CA LEU A 255 1.86 18.94 -2.17
C LEU A 255 2.17 20.18 -3.02
N GLU A 256 3.21 20.94 -2.67
CA GLU A 256 3.62 22.19 -3.34
C GLU A 256 5.16 22.35 -3.42
N ASP A 257 5.66 23.17 -4.36
CA ASP A 257 7.08 23.51 -4.56
C ASP A 257 7.53 24.79 -3.80
#